data_AF-A0A950XP52-F1
#
_entry.id   AF-A0A950XP52-F1
#
_cell.length_a   1.000
_cell.length_b   1.000
_cell.length_c   1.000
_cell.angle_alpha   90.00
_cell.angle_beta   90.00
_cell.angle_gamma   90.00
#
_symmetry.space_group_name_H-M   'P 1'
#
loop_
_entity.id
_entity.type
_entity.pdbx_description
1 polymer ?
#
loop_
_entity_poly.entity_id
_entity_poly.type
_entity_poly.pdbx_seq_one_letter_code
_entity_poly.pdbx_strand_id
1 'polypeptide(L)'
;MNEPCLKLTAYFGERQRAVSDGAAGGFLADAMLNLFDDQEVATSVMLRGIASFGPRHVLRTDESLSLSEDPPVTIVAVDAEPKINGLVDDVLAMTARGLVTLERARLTRGDVDVAVPDDTQGQNGDAAKLTLYVGRQDRIAGMPAYRAVCDLLYRHGFGGATVLLGVDGTAHGDRYRARFFSRNVNVPLMIISIGTAEQVRAAVAEISAAIPNPLLTIERVRMCKRDGELLARPHRLPRTDDHGRVLWQKVMVYTSEATGHGGLPIHRALVRQLLQSGMARGATVLCGIWGFHGDHEPH
;
A
#
# COMPACT_ATOMS: atom_id res chain seq x y z
N MET A 1 2.13 12.37 -18.60
CA MET A 1 2.06 11.10 -19.37
C MET A 1 1.54 10.00 -18.44
N ASN A 2 0.53 9.24 -18.85
CA ASN A 2 -0.05 8.13 -18.09
C ASN A 2 0.60 6.82 -18.57
N GLU A 3 1.52 6.26 -17.78
CA GLU A 3 2.31 5.11 -18.19
C GLU A 3 1.91 3.84 -17.41
N PRO A 4 1.97 2.64 -18.04
CA PRO A 4 1.87 1.40 -17.30
C PRO A 4 2.99 1.31 -16.27
N CYS A 5 2.62 1.03 -15.03
CA CYS A 5 3.57 0.89 -13.93
C CYS A 5 3.29 -0.37 -13.14
N LEU A 6 4.30 -0.80 -12.39
CA LEU A 6 4.16 -1.90 -11.45
C LEU A 6 4.33 -1.37 -10.03
N LYS A 7 3.54 -1.95 -9.11
CA LYS A 7 3.69 -1.79 -7.68
C LYS A 7 4.24 -3.09 -7.12
N LEU A 8 5.54 -3.12 -6.86
CA LEU A 8 6.20 -4.21 -6.15
C LEU A 8 5.94 -4.04 -4.66
N THR A 9 5.42 -5.07 -4.00
CA THR A 9 5.26 -5.06 -2.55
C THR A 9 5.92 -6.29 -1.94
N ALA A 10 6.83 -6.06 -0.99
CA ALA A 10 7.50 -7.11 -0.21
C ALA A 10 6.99 -7.10 1.24
N TYR A 11 6.66 -8.28 1.77
CA TYR A 11 6.20 -8.50 3.14
C TYR A 11 7.15 -9.45 3.86
N PHE A 12 7.77 -9.00 4.95
CA PHE A 12 8.77 -9.77 5.71
C PHE A 12 8.89 -9.27 7.16
N GLY A 13 9.70 -9.91 8.01
CA GLY A 13 9.95 -9.44 9.38
C GLY A 13 11.06 -8.38 9.43
N GLU A 14 10.90 -7.34 10.24
CA GLU A 14 11.86 -6.21 10.33
C GLU A 14 13.32 -6.63 10.54
N ARG A 15 13.55 -7.67 11.35
CA ARG A 15 14.88 -8.17 11.70
C ARG A 15 15.45 -9.12 10.66
N GLN A 16 14.71 -9.39 9.58
CA GLN A 16 15.15 -10.27 8.51
C GLN A 16 16.41 -9.71 7.83
N ARG A 17 17.36 -10.59 7.57
CA ARG A 17 18.63 -10.30 6.91
C ARG A 17 18.49 -10.59 5.42
N ALA A 18 19.13 -9.76 4.59
CA ALA A 18 19.27 -10.06 3.16
C ALA A 18 20.13 -11.32 2.97
N VAL A 19 19.79 -12.12 1.96
CA VAL A 19 20.69 -13.17 1.48
C VAL A 19 21.88 -12.48 0.80
N SER A 20 23.10 -12.87 1.15
CA SER A 20 24.32 -12.40 0.51
C SER A 20 25.36 -13.50 0.47
N ASP A 21 26.12 -13.57 -0.61
CA ASP A 21 27.23 -14.52 -0.74
C ASP A 21 28.40 -14.09 0.18
N GLY A 22 28.58 -14.81 1.29
CA GLY A 22 29.82 -14.80 2.07
C GLY A 22 29.97 -13.77 3.20
N ALA A 23 29.05 -12.82 3.37
CA ALA A 23 29.03 -11.89 4.53
C ALA A 23 27.71 -11.99 5.31
N ALA A 24 27.70 -11.57 6.57
CA ALA A 24 26.45 -11.36 7.30
C ALA A 24 25.71 -10.18 6.65
N GLY A 25 24.73 -10.47 5.80
CA GLY A 25 23.95 -9.46 5.08
C GLY A 25 23.39 -8.37 6.01
N GLY A 26 23.23 -7.16 5.48
CA GLY A 26 22.48 -6.10 6.14
C GLY A 26 21.03 -6.51 6.43
N PHE A 27 20.26 -5.63 7.07
CA PHE A 27 18.81 -5.84 7.14
C PHE A 27 18.23 -5.84 5.72
N LEU A 28 17.29 -6.75 5.46
CA LEU A 28 16.65 -6.89 4.15
C LEU A 28 15.98 -5.57 3.72
N ALA A 29 15.36 -4.86 4.67
CA ALA A 29 14.78 -3.55 4.40
C ALA A 29 15.80 -2.53 3.91
N ASP A 30 16.97 -2.46 4.55
CA ASP A 30 18.04 -1.54 4.14
C ASP A 30 18.60 -1.92 2.77
N ALA A 31 18.78 -3.22 2.49
CA ALA A 31 19.26 -3.70 1.19
C ALA A 31 18.27 -3.37 0.05
N MET A 32 16.98 -3.63 0.25
CA MET A 32 15.94 -3.28 -0.73
C MET A 32 15.86 -1.78 -0.97
N LEU A 33 15.89 -0.96 0.09
CA LEU A 33 15.81 0.49 -0.04
C LEU A 33 17.06 1.09 -0.66
N ASN A 34 18.25 0.52 -0.41
CA ASN A 34 19.47 0.89 -1.16
C ASN A 34 19.31 0.56 -2.64
N LEU A 35 18.85 -0.65 -2.99
CA LEU A 35 18.59 -1.01 -4.38
C LEU A 35 17.61 -0.03 -5.05
N PHE A 36 16.55 0.36 -4.36
CA PHE A 36 15.56 1.30 -4.91
C PHE A 36 16.08 2.73 -5.04
N ASP A 37 16.99 3.15 -4.15
CA ASP A 37 17.69 4.43 -4.22
C ASP A 37 18.70 4.44 -5.38
N ASP A 38 19.57 3.42 -5.45
CA ASP A 38 20.59 3.24 -6.50
C ASP A 38 19.99 3.17 -7.92
N GLN A 39 18.75 2.67 -8.02
CA GLN A 39 18.01 2.52 -9.29
C GLN A 39 17.02 3.67 -9.53
N GLU A 40 17.02 4.68 -8.65
CA GLU A 40 16.19 5.87 -8.72
C GLU A 40 14.70 5.53 -8.91
N VAL A 41 14.19 4.58 -8.13
CA VAL A 41 12.78 4.18 -8.17
C VAL A 41 11.91 5.39 -7.80
N ALA A 42 10.88 5.65 -8.61
CA ALA A 42 10.00 6.82 -8.49
C ALA A 42 9.54 7.08 -7.06
N THR A 43 9.09 6.03 -6.39
CA THR A 43 8.87 6.04 -4.94
C THR A 43 8.95 4.64 -4.37
N SER A 44 9.43 4.58 -3.13
CA SER A 44 9.25 3.45 -2.26
C SER A 44 8.81 3.90 -0.88
N VAL A 45 8.01 3.09 -0.19
CA VAL A 45 7.52 3.39 1.16
C VAL A 45 7.68 2.14 2.00
N MET A 46 8.49 2.22 3.05
CA MET A 46 8.58 1.20 4.09
C MET A 46 7.58 1.50 5.18
N LEU A 47 6.67 0.56 5.42
CA LEU A 47 5.63 0.61 6.44
C LEU A 47 5.88 -0.48 7.48
N ARG A 48 5.67 -0.13 8.76
CA ARG A 48 5.68 -1.08 9.87
C ARG A 48 4.24 -1.45 10.22
N GLY A 49 3.93 -2.74 10.23
CA GLY A 49 2.63 -3.25 10.63
C GLY A 49 2.54 -3.54 12.12
N ILE A 50 1.30 -3.61 12.60
CA ILE A 50 0.96 -3.87 14.02
C ILE A 50 0.56 -5.32 14.27
N ALA A 51 0.22 -6.06 13.22
CA ALA A 51 -0.03 -7.49 13.30
C ALA A 51 0.25 -8.20 11.98
N SER A 52 0.63 -9.47 12.04
CA SER A 52 0.76 -10.31 10.84
C SER A 52 0.76 -11.79 11.16
N PHE A 53 0.56 -12.60 10.11
CA PHE A 53 1.18 -13.92 10.02
C PHE A 53 1.73 -14.12 8.62
N GLY A 54 2.86 -14.81 8.52
CA GLY A 54 3.48 -15.18 7.25
C GLY A 54 3.34 -16.68 6.97
N PRO A 55 4.16 -17.23 6.04
CA PRO A 55 4.16 -18.65 5.67
C PRO A 55 4.43 -19.63 6.83
N ARG A 56 4.91 -19.13 7.98
CA ARG A 56 5.15 -19.91 9.20
C ARG A 56 3.96 -19.93 10.16
N HIS A 57 2.87 -19.24 9.82
CA HIS A 57 1.64 -19.22 10.62
C HIS A 57 1.86 -18.75 12.07
N VAL A 58 2.86 -17.88 12.30
CA VAL A 58 3.13 -17.26 13.60
C VAL A 58 2.41 -15.93 13.65
N LEU A 59 1.50 -15.79 14.61
CA LEU A 59 0.84 -14.53 14.89
C LEU A 59 1.83 -13.56 15.56
N ARG A 60 2.04 -12.41 14.94
CA ARG A 60 2.68 -11.24 15.53
C ARG A 60 1.59 -10.21 15.80
N THR A 61 1.54 -9.64 16.99
CA THR A 61 0.57 -8.61 17.39
C THR A 61 1.24 -7.68 18.40
N ASP A 62 0.87 -6.40 18.34
CA ASP A 62 1.19 -5.33 19.29
C ASP A 62 0.81 -5.58 20.77
N GLU A 63 0.19 -6.73 21.10
CA GLU A 63 -0.16 -7.11 22.49
C GLU A 63 1.08 -7.40 23.37
N SER A 64 2.28 -7.58 22.80
CA SER A 64 3.48 -7.90 23.58
C SER A 64 4.44 -6.71 23.64
N LEU A 65 4.56 -6.05 24.80
CA LEU A 65 5.62 -5.07 25.08
C LEU A 65 7.02 -5.72 25.22
N SER A 66 7.26 -6.88 24.60
CA SER A 66 8.54 -7.57 24.71
C SER A 66 9.58 -6.97 23.76
N LEU A 67 10.82 -6.84 24.23
CA LEU A 67 11.99 -6.46 23.42
C LEU A 67 12.34 -7.50 22.33
N SER A 68 11.55 -8.58 22.20
CA SER A 68 11.73 -9.69 21.27
C SER A 68 10.84 -9.60 20.02
N GLU A 69 10.04 -8.54 19.88
CA GLU A 69 9.21 -8.38 18.70
C GLU A 69 10.03 -8.18 17.42
N ASP A 70 9.57 -8.85 16.36
CA ASP A 70 10.04 -8.74 14.98
C ASP A 70 8.83 -8.27 14.17
N PRO A 71 8.55 -6.96 14.16
CA PRO A 71 7.31 -6.44 13.58
C PRO A 71 7.28 -6.72 12.08
N PRO A 72 6.08 -6.94 11.50
CA PRO A 72 5.96 -7.07 10.06
C PRO A 72 6.34 -5.77 9.37
N VAL A 73 7.12 -5.89 8.31
CA VAL A 73 7.48 -4.82 7.39
C VAL A 73 6.79 -5.05 6.06
N THR A 74 6.29 -3.97 5.48
CA THR A 74 5.83 -3.91 4.09
C THR A 74 6.63 -2.84 3.38
N ILE A 75 7.36 -3.19 2.32
CA ILE A 75 7.97 -2.20 1.42
C ILE A 75 7.20 -2.20 0.12
N VAL A 76 6.67 -1.04 -0.26
CA VAL A 76 6.00 -0.81 -1.53
C VAL A 76 6.93 0.01 -2.40
N ALA A 77 7.27 -0.45 -3.60
CA ALA A 77 8.03 0.28 -4.61
C ALA A 77 7.20 0.42 -5.88
N VAL A 78 7.19 1.61 -6.47
CA VAL A 78 6.40 1.93 -7.67
C VAL A 78 7.30 2.59 -8.70
N ASP A 79 7.28 2.07 -9.92
CA ASP A 79 7.83 2.74 -11.09
C ASP A 79 7.28 2.14 -12.39
N ALA A 80 7.70 2.68 -13.53
CA ALA A 80 7.44 2.14 -14.85
C ALA A 80 7.76 0.63 -14.91
N GLU A 81 6.92 -0.11 -15.63
CA GLU A 81 6.97 -1.56 -15.70
C GLU A 81 8.37 -2.13 -16.07
N PRO A 82 9.10 -1.60 -17.07
CA PRO A 82 10.44 -2.10 -17.39
C PRO A 82 11.43 -1.95 -16.22
N LYS A 83 11.37 -0.83 -15.48
CA LYS A 83 12.26 -0.61 -14.34
C LYS A 83 11.98 -1.62 -13.24
N ILE A 84 10.73 -1.75 -12.81
CA ILE A 84 10.38 -2.70 -11.76
C ILE A 84 10.70 -4.14 -12.16
N ASN A 85 10.39 -4.56 -13.40
CA ASN A 85 10.73 -5.90 -13.89
C ASN A 85 12.24 -6.17 -13.80
N GLY A 86 13.08 -5.17 -14.10
CA GLY A 86 14.54 -5.29 -13.97
C GLY A 86 15.05 -5.49 -12.54
N LEU A 87 14.24 -5.17 -11.52
CA LEU A 87 14.60 -5.29 -10.10
C LEU A 87 14.03 -6.55 -9.43
N VAL A 88 13.11 -7.26 -10.09
CA VAL A 88 12.40 -8.39 -9.48
C VAL A 88 13.37 -9.48 -9.04
N ASP A 89 14.29 -9.87 -9.91
CA ASP A 89 15.20 -10.98 -9.62
C ASP A 89 16.15 -10.64 -8.46
N ASP A 90 16.66 -9.41 -8.39
CA ASP A 90 17.48 -8.96 -7.27
C ASP A 90 16.71 -8.96 -5.95
N VAL A 91 15.48 -8.43 -5.96
CA VAL A 91 14.58 -8.43 -4.80
C VAL A 91 14.29 -9.86 -4.35
N LEU A 92 14.02 -10.78 -5.27
CA LEU A 92 13.77 -12.18 -4.96
C LEU A 92 15.03 -12.86 -4.40
N ALA A 93 16.19 -12.63 -5.02
CA ALA A 93 17.46 -13.22 -4.59
C ALA A 93 17.83 -12.83 -3.16
N MET A 94 17.63 -11.56 -2.77
CA MET A 94 17.90 -11.11 -1.40
C MET A 94 16.82 -11.53 -0.39
N THR A 95 15.64 -11.93 -0.85
CA THR A 95 14.49 -12.28 0.02
C THR A 95 14.46 -13.76 0.35
N ALA A 96 15.15 -14.16 1.42
CA ALA A 96 15.15 -15.55 1.90
C ALA A 96 13.74 -16.08 2.24
N ARG A 97 12.92 -15.23 2.84
CA ARG A 97 11.57 -15.55 3.36
C ARG A 97 10.66 -14.33 3.20
N GLY A 98 9.38 -14.57 3.03
CA GLY A 98 8.39 -13.51 2.91
C GLY A 98 7.47 -13.72 1.72
N LEU A 99 6.79 -12.67 1.33
CA LEU A 99 5.94 -12.63 0.16
C LEU A 99 6.34 -11.42 -0.67
N VAL A 100 6.54 -11.61 -1.97
CA VAL A 100 6.72 -10.53 -2.93
C VAL A 100 5.56 -10.59 -3.92
N THR A 101 4.91 -9.46 -4.16
CA THR A 101 3.77 -9.34 -5.07
C THR A 101 4.03 -8.21 -6.06
N LEU A 102 3.52 -8.38 -7.28
CA LEU A 102 3.50 -7.35 -8.32
C LEU A 102 2.04 -7.03 -8.64
N GLU A 103 1.64 -5.77 -8.47
CA GLU A 103 0.34 -5.26 -8.86
C GLU A 103 0.50 -4.36 -10.10
N ARG A 104 -0.35 -4.52 -11.11
CA ARG A 104 -0.39 -3.60 -12.26
C ARG A 104 -1.14 -2.34 -11.88
N ALA A 105 -0.59 -1.20 -12.28
CA ALA A 105 -1.15 0.11 -12.00
C ALA A 105 -0.86 1.08 -13.16
N ARG A 106 -1.46 2.27 -13.06
CA ARG A 106 -1.14 3.41 -13.92
C ARG A 106 -0.44 4.47 -13.09
N LEU A 107 0.77 4.86 -13.49
CA LEU A 107 1.51 5.95 -12.84
C LEU A 107 1.19 7.24 -13.55
N THR A 108 0.68 8.22 -12.82
CA THR A 108 0.45 9.56 -13.35
C THR A 108 1.43 10.51 -12.68
N ARG A 109 2.24 11.19 -13.50
CA ARG A 109 3.08 12.33 -13.12
C ARG A 109 2.63 13.52 -13.96
N GLY A 110 1.73 14.34 -13.40
CA GLY A 110 1.44 15.70 -13.92
C GLY A 110 0.80 15.84 -15.31
N ASP A 111 -0.22 15.06 -15.69
CA ASP A 111 -1.15 15.47 -16.75
C ASP A 111 -2.51 14.73 -16.65
N VAL A 112 -3.60 15.39 -17.06
CA VAL A 112 -5.00 15.06 -16.69
C VAL A 112 -5.61 13.91 -17.51
N ASP A 113 -4.86 13.30 -18.42
CA ASP A 113 -5.37 12.21 -19.26
C ASP A 113 -5.36 10.87 -18.51
N VAL A 114 -6.18 10.82 -17.46
CA VAL A 114 -6.43 9.62 -16.68
C VAL A 114 -7.33 8.72 -17.52
N ALA A 115 -6.71 7.82 -18.28
CA ALA A 115 -7.37 6.62 -18.77
C ALA A 115 -7.76 5.76 -17.54
N VAL A 116 -8.84 6.16 -16.87
CA VAL A 116 -9.52 5.28 -15.94
C VAL A 116 -10.15 4.19 -16.82
N PRO A 117 -9.96 2.90 -16.51
CA PRO A 117 -10.53 1.83 -17.32
C PRO A 117 -12.03 2.05 -17.53
N ASP A 118 -12.41 2.26 -18.79
CA ASP A 118 -13.76 2.66 -19.21
C ASP A 118 -14.81 1.57 -18.93
N ASP A 119 -14.34 0.36 -18.65
CA ASP A 119 -15.16 -0.81 -18.30
C ASP A 119 -15.59 -0.86 -16.83
N THR A 120 -15.32 0.20 -16.05
CA THR A 120 -15.92 0.37 -14.71
C THR A 120 -17.41 0.76 -14.79
N GLN A 121 -17.93 1.05 -15.99
CA GLN A 121 -19.34 1.33 -16.22
C GLN A 121 -20.14 0.03 -16.34
N GLY A 122 -20.77 -0.43 -15.24
CA GLY A 122 -21.96 -1.29 -15.34
C GLY A 122 -21.96 -2.64 -14.63
N GLN A 123 -20.97 -2.98 -13.80
CA GLN A 123 -21.09 -4.11 -12.87
C GLN A 123 -21.08 -3.65 -11.41
N ASN A 124 -21.98 -4.20 -10.60
CA ASN A 124 -22.04 -3.89 -9.18
C ASN A 124 -20.69 -4.21 -8.50
N GLY A 125 -20.10 -3.22 -7.84
CA GLY A 125 -18.86 -3.37 -7.07
C GLY A 125 -17.54 -3.14 -7.84
N ASP A 126 -17.55 -2.79 -9.13
CA ASP A 126 -16.31 -2.34 -9.79
C ASP A 126 -15.93 -0.93 -9.30
N ALA A 127 -14.65 -0.74 -8.96
CA ALA A 127 -14.12 0.48 -8.37
C ALA A 127 -12.64 0.68 -8.73
N ALA A 128 -12.13 1.87 -8.40
CA ALA A 128 -10.73 2.24 -8.55
C ALA A 128 -10.12 2.51 -7.17
N LYS A 129 -8.91 1.98 -6.97
CA LYS A 129 -8.04 2.32 -5.86
C LYS A 129 -7.12 3.44 -6.33
N LEU A 130 -7.24 4.61 -5.71
CA LEU A 130 -6.33 5.73 -5.91
C LEU A 130 -5.33 5.71 -4.74
N THR A 131 -4.03 5.67 -5.07
CA THR A 131 -2.97 5.80 -4.07
C THR A 131 -2.13 7.02 -4.37
N LEU A 132 -2.04 7.98 -3.46
CA LEU A 132 -1.13 9.12 -3.55
C LEU A 132 0.10 8.92 -2.68
N TYR A 133 1.22 9.47 -3.14
CA TYR A 133 2.48 9.51 -2.42
C TYR A 133 2.86 10.97 -2.16
N VAL A 134 2.93 11.36 -0.89
CA VAL A 134 3.30 12.72 -0.48
C VAL A 134 4.33 12.66 0.62
N GLY A 135 5.20 13.66 0.71
CA GLY A 135 6.12 13.80 1.82
C GLY A 135 5.42 14.24 3.11
N ARG A 136 5.96 13.83 4.26
CA ARG A 136 5.46 14.22 5.59
C ARG A 136 5.39 15.74 5.82
N GLN A 137 6.29 16.49 5.20
CA GLN A 137 6.37 17.94 5.34
C GLN A 137 5.69 18.70 4.20
N ASP A 138 5.18 18.00 3.20
CA ASP A 138 4.48 18.62 2.08
C ASP A 138 3.23 19.37 2.59
N ARG A 139 2.94 20.49 1.94
CA ARG A 139 1.82 21.36 2.26
C ARG A 139 1.04 21.72 1.01
N ILE A 140 -0.29 21.77 1.13
CA ILE A 140 -1.21 22.27 0.11
C ILE A 140 -1.97 23.43 0.74
N ALA A 141 -1.83 24.63 0.17
CA ALA A 141 -2.42 25.86 0.70
C ALA A 141 -2.15 26.08 2.22
N GLY A 142 -0.96 25.72 2.70
CA GLY A 142 -0.55 25.85 4.11
C GLY A 142 -0.98 24.70 5.03
N MET A 143 -1.84 23.79 4.59
CA MET A 143 -2.26 22.59 5.34
C MET A 143 -1.34 21.40 5.05
N PRO A 144 -1.07 20.48 6.01
CA PRO A 144 -0.41 19.20 5.70
C PRO A 144 -1.06 18.50 4.50
N ALA A 145 -0.25 18.15 3.50
CA ALA A 145 -0.76 17.65 2.22
C ALA A 145 -1.69 16.43 2.39
N TYR A 146 -1.35 15.51 3.30
CA TYR A 146 -2.19 14.34 3.54
C TYR A 146 -3.57 14.67 4.10
N ARG A 147 -3.72 15.75 4.88
CA ARG A 147 -5.02 16.22 5.38
C ARG A 147 -5.83 16.84 4.25
N ALA A 148 -5.22 17.76 3.51
CA ALA A 148 -5.87 18.43 2.38
C ALA A 148 -6.32 17.43 1.30
N VAL A 149 -5.53 16.38 1.04
CA VAL A 149 -5.90 15.28 0.14
C VAL A 149 -7.08 14.49 0.71
N CYS A 150 -7.07 14.11 1.99
CA CYS A 150 -8.21 13.42 2.60
C CYS A 150 -9.49 14.27 2.54
N ASP A 151 -9.42 15.56 2.82
CA ASP A 151 -10.56 16.48 2.74
C ASP A 151 -11.10 16.57 1.31
N LEU A 152 -10.21 16.64 0.32
CA LEU A 152 -10.56 16.61 -1.09
C LEU A 152 -11.28 15.30 -1.46
N LEU A 153 -10.71 14.15 -1.10
CA LEU A 153 -11.29 12.83 -1.39
C LEU A 153 -12.65 12.65 -0.70
N TYR A 154 -12.80 13.17 0.51
CA TYR A 154 -14.07 13.17 1.24
C TYR A 154 -15.13 14.01 0.49
N ARG A 155 -14.79 15.22 0.04
CA ARG A 155 -15.69 16.07 -0.76
C ARG A 155 -16.12 15.44 -2.10
N HIS A 156 -15.25 14.62 -2.69
CA HIS A 156 -15.57 13.85 -3.92
C HIS A 156 -16.37 12.56 -3.61
N GLY A 157 -16.66 12.25 -2.35
CA GLY A 157 -17.52 11.13 -1.95
C GLY A 157 -16.87 9.75 -2.07
N PHE A 158 -15.53 9.66 -1.98
CA PHE A 158 -14.85 8.36 -1.94
C PHE A 158 -15.37 7.51 -0.77
N GLY A 159 -15.34 6.18 -0.90
CA GLY A 159 -15.83 5.27 0.15
C GLY A 159 -15.00 5.28 1.44
N GLY A 160 -13.80 5.87 1.40
CA GLY A 160 -12.89 6.03 2.52
C GLY A 160 -11.48 6.37 2.05
N ALA A 161 -10.66 6.88 2.97
CA ALA A 161 -9.22 7.04 2.75
C ALA A 161 -8.43 6.61 3.98
N THR A 162 -7.21 6.13 3.78
CA THR A 162 -6.29 5.74 4.85
C THR A 162 -4.91 6.29 4.55
N VAL A 163 -4.36 7.06 5.49
CA VAL A 163 -3.01 7.61 5.43
C VAL A 163 -2.06 6.72 6.21
N LEU A 164 -1.07 6.17 5.53
CA LEU A 164 -0.04 5.30 6.08
C LEU A 164 1.30 6.05 6.11
N LEU A 165 1.89 6.17 7.30
CA LEU A 165 3.16 6.85 7.51
C LEU A 165 4.34 5.90 7.28
N GLY A 166 5.18 6.25 6.30
CA GLY A 166 6.47 5.59 6.07
C GLY A 166 7.45 5.82 7.21
N VAL A 167 8.28 4.81 7.49
CA VAL A 167 9.44 4.92 8.39
C VAL A 167 10.74 5.19 7.62
N ASP A 168 10.78 4.80 6.35
CA ASP A 168 11.86 5.00 5.38
C ASP A 168 11.23 4.88 3.98
N GLY A 169 11.95 5.26 2.93
CA GLY A 169 11.45 5.20 1.56
C GLY A 169 12.11 6.19 0.62
N THR A 170 11.86 6.02 -0.67
CA THR A 170 12.28 6.96 -1.72
C THR A 170 11.11 7.81 -2.18
N ALA A 171 11.38 9.07 -2.50
CA ALA A 171 10.43 9.96 -3.15
C ALA A 171 11.15 10.77 -4.22
N HIS A 172 10.68 10.71 -5.46
CA HIS A 172 11.32 11.36 -6.62
C HIS A 172 12.78 10.93 -6.85
N GLY A 173 13.12 9.68 -6.51
CA GLY A 173 14.46 9.12 -6.69
C GLY A 173 15.40 9.28 -5.50
N ASP A 174 15.06 10.12 -4.51
CA ASP A 174 15.90 10.31 -3.31
C ASP A 174 15.35 9.51 -2.11
N ARG A 175 16.23 8.86 -1.33
CA ARG A 175 15.87 8.19 -0.07
C ARG A 175 15.74 9.13 1.13
N TYR A 176 14.65 8.96 1.88
CA TYR A 176 14.30 9.68 3.11
C TYR A 176 14.04 8.69 4.26
N ARG A 177 14.85 8.76 5.34
CA ARG A 177 14.76 7.85 6.52
C ARG A 177 14.47 8.56 7.83
N ALA A 178 13.43 8.14 8.56
CA ALA A 178 13.14 8.66 9.90
C ALA A 178 14.34 8.39 10.85
N ARG A 179 15.04 9.44 11.30
CA ARG A 179 16.12 9.33 12.31
C ARG A 179 15.65 9.93 13.64
N PHE A 180 15.91 9.23 14.75
CA PHE A 180 15.46 9.61 16.11
C PHE A 180 15.91 11.00 16.61
N PHE A 181 16.87 11.66 15.95
CA PHE A 181 17.41 12.96 16.35
C PHE A 181 17.58 13.99 15.20
N SER A 182 17.11 13.72 13.97
CA SER A 182 17.20 14.72 12.89
C SER A 182 15.88 15.47 12.68
N ARG A 183 15.99 16.79 12.48
CA ARG A 183 14.86 17.70 12.24
C ARG A 183 14.30 17.67 10.82
N ASN A 184 14.86 16.86 9.92
CA ASN A 184 14.45 16.79 8.53
C ASN A 184 14.24 15.35 8.09
N VAL A 185 12.99 14.88 8.09
CA VAL A 185 12.68 13.76 7.22
C VAL A 185 11.32 13.90 6.56
N ASN A 186 11.36 14.15 5.25
CA ASN A 186 10.21 14.10 4.37
C ASN A 186 9.89 12.65 3.97
N VAL A 187 9.87 11.73 4.96
CA VAL A 187 9.53 10.32 4.70
C VAL A 187 8.20 10.24 3.95
N PRO A 188 8.10 9.38 2.92
CA PRO A 188 6.90 9.31 2.12
C PRO A 188 5.73 8.74 2.93
N LEU A 189 4.56 9.36 2.76
CA LEU A 189 3.25 8.92 3.18
C LEU A 189 2.55 8.29 1.99
N MET A 190 1.78 7.23 2.26
CA MET A 190 0.91 6.60 1.26
C MET A 190 -0.55 6.84 1.66
N ILE A 191 -1.33 7.48 0.79
CA ILE A 191 -2.77 7.75 1.01
C ILE A 191 -3.55 6.85 0.07
N ILE A 192 -4.25 5.85 0.60
CA ILE A 192 -5.05 4.92 -0.21
C ILE A 192 -6.52 5.28 -0.07
N SER A 193 -7.23 5.37 -1.20
CA SER A 193 -8.66 5.64 -1.23
C SER A 193 -9.37 4.81 -2.30
N ILE A 194 -10.63 4.46 -2.06
CA ILE A 194 -11.45 3.64 -2.96
C ILE A 194 -12.64 4.47 -3.43
N GLY A 195 -12.81 4.60 -4.73
CA GLY A 195 -13.88 5.38 -5.34
C GLY A 195 -14.30 4.83 -6.70
N THR A 196 -15.31 5.44 -7.29
CA THR A 196 -15.70 5.17 -8.68
C THR A 196 -14.68 5.77 -9.65
N ALA A 197 -14.74 5.34 -10.92
CA ALA A 197 -13.90 5.89 -11.96
C ALA A 197 -14.06 7.41 -12.13
N GLU A 198 -15.29 7.90 -12.03
CA GLU A 198 -15.61 9.32 -12.14
C GLU A 198 -15.03 10.14 -10.97
N GLN A 199 -15.17 9.64 -9.75
CA GLN A 199 -14.59 10.25 -8.55
C GLN A 199 -13.07 10.34 -8.64
N VAL A 200 -12.41 9.27 -9.11
CA VAL A 200 -10.96 9.27 -9.33
C VAL A 200 -10.54 10.30 -10.37
N ARG A 201 -11.22 10.38 -11.52
CA ARG A 201 -10.92 11.36 -12.56
C ARG A 201 -11.07 12.81 -12.04
N ALA A 202 -12.15 13.10 -11.33
CA ALA A 202 -12.40 14.42 -10.76
C ALA A 202 -11.34 14.80 -9.69
N ALA A 203 -11.03 13.87 -8.78
CA ALA A 203 -10.02 14.10 -7.75
C ALA A 203 -8.62 14.29 -8.35
N VAL A 204 -8.21 13.47 -9.32
CA VAL A 204 -6.88 13.59 -9.95
C VAL A 204 -6.71 14.94 -10.65
N ALA A 205 -7.76 15.46 -11.28
CA ALA A 205 -7.71 16.80 -11.90
C ALA A 205 -7.47 17.90 -10.86
N GLU A 206 -8.21 17.89 -9.74
CA GLU A 206 -8.03 18.87 -8.66
C GLU A 206 -6.66 18.71 -7.96
N ILE A 207 -6.21 17.47 -7.71
CA ILE A 207 -4.88 17.18 -7.15
C ILE A 207 -3.77 17.69 -8.06
N SER A 208 -3.88 17.48 -9.38
CA SER A 208 -2.88 17.92 -10.35
C SER A 208 -2.82 19.43 -10.49
N ALA A 209 -3.91 20.14 -10.21
CA ALA A 209 -3.93 21.60 -10.12
C ALA A 209 -3.31 22.11 -8.81
N ALA A 210 -3.45 21.36 -7.72
CA ALA A 210 -3.00 21.76 -6.39
C ALA A 210 -1.54 21.38 -6.07
N ILE A 211 -1.04 20.29 -6.65
CA ILE A 211 0.29 19.73 -6.39
C ILE A 211 1.06 19.67 -7.72
N PRO A 212 2.21 20.35 -7.84
CA PRO A 212 3.08 20.18 -9.00
C PRO A 212 3.60 18.74 -9.07
N ASN A 213 3.48 18.09 -10.24
CA ASN A 213 3.98 16.73 -10.48
C ASN A 213 3.55 15.70 -9.42
N PRO A 214 2.24 15.52 -9.17
CA PRO A 214 1.78 14.60 -8.15
C PRO A 214 2.22 13.18 -8.50
N LEU A 215 2.63 12.41 -7.49
CA LEU A 215 2.94 10.99 -7.67
C LEU A 215 1.76 10.17 -7.17
N LEU A 216 1.04 9.56 -8.10
CA LEU A 216 -0.13 8.74 -7.79
C LEU A 216 -0.22 7.50 -8.66
N THR A 217 -0.86 6.47 -8.12
CA THR A 217 -1.20 5.23 -8.82
C THR A 217 -2.69 4.99 -8.79
N ILE A 218 -3.20 4.45 -9.90
CA ILE A 218 -4.58 4.01 -10.00
C ILE A 218 -4.59 2.53 -10.35
N GLU A 219 -5.28 1.74 -9.52
CA GLU A 219 -5.45 0.31 -9.71
C GLU A 219 -6.93 -0.05 -9.76
N ARG A 220 -7.24 -1.06 -10.57
CA ARG A 220 -8.58 -1.63 -10.61
C ARG A 220 -8.82 -2.51 -9.40
N VAL A 221 -9.97 -2.33 -8.78
CA VAL A 221 -10.37 -3.14 -7.63
C VAL A 221 -11.85 -3.51 -7.73
N ARG A 222 -12.22 -4.55 -6.98
CA ARG A 222 -13.61 -4.89 -6.75
C ARG A 222 -13.95 -4.62 -5.29
N MET A 223 -14.81 -3.63 -5.07
CA MET A 223 -15.36 -3.35 -3.76
C MET A 223 -16.40 -4.43 -3.42
N CYS A 224 -16.06 -5.29 -2.47
CA CYS A 224 -16.91 -6.42 -2.11
C CYS A 224 -17.95 -6.05 -1.04
N LYS A 225 -17.57 -5.21 -0.08
CA LYS A 225 -18.42 -4.84 1.06
C LYS A 225 -18.13 -3.41 1.48
N ARG A 226 -19.18 -2.66 1.86
CA ARG A 226 -19.11 -1.31 2.44
C ARG A 226 -20.19 -1.16 3.49
N ASP A 227 -19.85 -0.63 4.67
CA ASP A 227 -20.81 -0.29 5.74
C ASP A 227 -21.83 -1.38 6.08
N GLY A 228 -21.38 -2.65 6.07
CA GLY A 228 -22.24 -3.80 6.34
C GLY A 228 -22.92 -4.39 5.10
N GLU A 229 -23.09 -3.62 4.03
CA GLU A 229 -23.71 -4.03 2.78
C GLU A 229 -22.73 -4.83 1.89
N LEU A 230 -23.17 -6.00 1.44
CA LEU A 230 -22.44 -6.81 0.46
C LEU A 230 -22.77 -6.32 -0.96
N LEU A 231 -21.80 -5.71 -1.62
CA LEU A 231 -21.96 -5.13 -2.96
C LEU A 231 -21.63 -6.16 -4.05
N ALA A 232 -20.58 -6.95 -3.84
CA ALA A 232 -20.13 -7.98 -4.77
C ALA A 232 -19.34 -9.08 -4.04
N ARG A 233 -19.23 -10.24 -4.67
CA ARG A 233 -18.25 -11.27 -4.28
C ARG A 233 -16.94 -11.06 -5.05
N PRO A 234 -15.78 -11.45 -4.49
CA PRO A 234 -14.54 -11.51 -5.25
C PRO A 234 -14.73 -12.35 -6.51
N HIS A 235 -14.20 -11.89 -7.65
CA HIS A 235 -14.29 -12.65 -8.90
C HIS A 235 -13.55 -13.98 -8.74
N ARG A 236 -14.08 -15.07 -9.30
CA ARG A 236 -13.37 -16.35 -9.29
C ARG A 236 -12.32 -16.33 -10.39
N LEU A 237 -11.05 -16.15 -10.05
CA LEU A 237 -9.96 -16.24 -11.02
C LEU A 237 -9.78 -17.69 -11.49
N PRO A 238 -9.34 -17.91 -12.75
CA PRO A 238 -8.84 -19.21 -13.16
C PRO A 238 -7.65 -19.60 -12.28
N ARG A 239 -7.33 -20.91 -12.22
CA ARG A 239 -6.21 -21.38 -11.39
C ARG A 239 -4.88 -20.79 -11.85
N THR A 240 -4.73 -20.56 -13.15
CA THR A 240 -3.50 -20.05 -13.77
C THR A 240 -3.81 -18.99 -14.83
N ASP A 241 -2.83 -18.16 -15.16
CA ASP A 241 -2.84 -17.30 -16.35
C ASP A 241 -2.60 -18.10 -17.65
N ASP A 242 -2.61 -17.42 -18.79
CA ASP A 242 -2.36 -18.00 -20.13
C ASP A 242 -0.96 -18.62 -20.28
N HIS A 243 -0.06 -18.35 -19.33
CA HIS A 243 1.30 -18.91 -19.27
C HIS A 243 1.43 -20.00 -18.19
N GLY A 244 0.33 -20.46 -17.59
CA GLY A 244 0.33 -21.51 -16.57
C GLY A 244 0.77 -21.05 -15.18
N ARG A 245 0.94 -19.75 -14.93
CA ARG A 245 1.32 -19.21 -13.61
C ARG A 245 0.11 -19.13 -12.69
N VAL A 246 0.23 -19.63 -11.47
CA VAL A 246 -0.86 -19.60 -10.48
C VAL A 246 -1.30 -18.17 -10.19
N LEU A 247 -2.60 -17.92 -10.31
CA LEU A 247 -3.19 -16.63 -9.99
C LEU A 247 -3.55 -16.54 -8.50
N TRP A 248 -3.23 -15.39 -7.91
CA TRP A 248 -3.53 -15.08 -6.52
C TRP A 248 -4.43 -13.84 -6.45
N GLN A 249 -5.27 -13.79 -5.41
CA GLN A 249 -6.07 -12.62 -5.12
C GLN A 249 -5.60 -11.99 -3.80
N LYS A 250 -5.47 -10.66 -3.82
CA LYS A 250 -5.26 -9.85 -2.62
C LYS A 250 -6.60 -9.31 -2.17
N VAL A 251 -6.96 -9.54 -0.92
CA VAL A 251 -8.11 -8.90 -0.26
C VAL A 251 -7.58 -7.85 0.69
N MET A 252 -8.04 -6.61 0.53
CA MET A 252 -7.74 -5.52 1.46
C MET A 252 -9.01 -5.17 2.22
N VAL A 253 -8.88 -5.00 3.53
CA VAL A 253 -9.97 -4.62 4.42
C VAL A 253 -9.57 -3.31 5.08
N TYR A 254 -10.38 -2.27 4.87
CA TYR A 254 -10.25 -0.97 5.52
C TYR A 254 -11.30 -0.89 6.62
N THR A 255 -10.89 -0.55 7.83
CA THR A 255 -11.78 -0.57 9.00
C THR A 255 -11.25 0.38 10.08
N SER A 256 -12.16 0.96 10.86
CA SER A 256 -11.80 1.72 12.05
C SER A 256 -11.27 0.79 13.13
N GLU A 257 -10.25 1.23 13.87
CA GLU A 257 -9.71 0.52 15.03
C GLU A 257 -10.77 0.24 16.11
N ALA A 258 -11.77 1.13 16.22
CA ALA A 258 -12.90 0.97 17.14
C ALA A 258 -13.87 -0.16 16.75
N THR A 259 -13.76 -0.70 15.53
CA THR A 259 -14.64 -1.77 15.05
C THR A 259 -14.28 -3.08 15.77
N GLY A 260 -15.24 -3.65 16.49
CA GLY A 260 -15.09 -4.92 17.20
C GLY A 260 -15.80 -6.10 16.52
N HIS A 261 -15.30 -7.31 16.75
CA HIS A 261 -15.98 -8.57 16.44
C HIS A 261 -15.73 -9.58 17.55
N GLY A 262 -16.78 -10.08 18.19
CA GLY A 262 -16.66 -11.05 19.29
C GLY A 262 -15.84 -10.55 20.48
N GLY A 263 -15.93 -9.26 20.81
CA GLY A 263 -15.19 -8.63 21.91
C GLY A 263 -13.71 -8.31 21.61
N LEU A 264 -13.24 -8.55 20.39
CA LEU A 264 -11.89 -8.24 19.94
C LEU A 264 -11.90 -7.14 18.86
N PRO A 265 -10.85 -6.31 18.75
CA PRO A 265 -10.67 -5.46 17.57
C PRO A 265 -10.72 -6.29 16.29
N ILE A 266 -11.46 -5.81 15.28
CA ILE A 266 -11.78 -6.59 14.07
C ILE A 266 -10.53 -7.05 13.32
N HIS A 267 -9.46 -6.24 13.29
CA HIS A 267 -8.21 -6.61 12.64
C HIS A 267 -7.59 -7.87 13.28
N ARG A 268 -7.65 -8.00 14.62
CA ARG A 268 -7.17 -9.19 15.33
C ARG A 268 -8.06 -10.39 15.04
N ALA A 269 -9.37 -10.21 15.05
CA ALA A 269 -10.32 -11.27 14.73
C ALA A 269 -10.09 -11.82 13.31
N LEU A 270 -9.93 -10.93 12.32
CA LEU A 270 -9.66 -11.30 10.93
C LEU A 270 -8.33 -12.04 10.78
N VAL A 271 -7.24 -11.52 11.36
CA VAL A 271 -5.92 -12.17 11.29
C VAL A 271 -5.97 -13.56 11.92
N ARG A 272 -6.59 -13.72 13.09
CA ARG A 272 -6.75 -15.01 13.77
C ARG A 272 -7.59 -15.99 12.92
N GLN A 273 -8.70 -15.54 12.35
CA GLN A 273 -9.56 -16.39 11.52
C GLN A 273 -8.88 -16.81 10.21
N LEU A 274 -8.19 -15.88 9.54
CA LEU A 274 -7.42 -16.19 8.33
C LEU A 274 -6.31 -17.20 8.61
N LEU A 275 -5.60 -17.02 9.73
CA LEU A 275 -4.58 -17.94 10.21
C LEU A 275 -5.14 -19.35 10.46
N GLN A 276 -6.24 -19.44 11.20
CA GLN A 276 -6.88 -20.71 11.58
C GLN A 276 -7.50 -21.44 10.39
N SER A 277 -8.01 -20.71 9.39
CA SER A 277 -8.60 -21.34 8.20
C SER A 277 -7.58 -22.04 7.31
N GLY A 278 -6.29 -21.66 7.39
CA GLY A 278 -5.25 -22.16 6.49
C GLY A 278 -5.42 -21.76 5.01
N MET A 279 -6.42 -20.94 4.69
CA MET A 279 -6.76 -20.56 3.30
C MET A 279 -5.89 -19.41 2.78
N ALA A 280 -5.37 -18.57 3.67
CA ALA A 280 -4.52 -17.43 3.33
C ALA A 280 -3.03 -17.77 3.49
N ARG A 281 -2.21 -17.31 2.53
CA ARG A 281 -0.74 -17.46 2.58
C ARG A 281 -0.07 -16.52 3.57
N GLY A 282 -0.76 -15.45 3.97
CA GLY A 282 -0.32 -14.48 4.94
C GLY A 282 -1.35 -13.37 5.12
N ALA A 283 -1.19 -12.59 6.19
CA ALA A 283 -1.92 -11.36 6.41
C ALA A 283 -1.00 -10.34 7.08
N THR A 284 -1.17 -9.07 6.75
CA THR A 284 -0.47 -7.94 7.38
C THR A 284 -1.48 -6.86 7.71
N VAL A 285 -1.40 -6.34 8.93
CA VAL A 285 -2.22 -5.22 9.40
C VAL A 285 -1.32 -4.00 9.52
N LEU A 286 -1.74 -2.93 8.85
CA LEU A 286 -1.10 -1.62 8.89
C LEU A 286 -2.04 -0.66 9.62
N CYS A 287 -1.49 0.17 10.49
CA CYS A 287 -2.26 1.18 11.21
C CYS A 287 -2.15 2.53 10.49
N GLY A 288 -3.30 3.14 10.18
CA GLY A 288 -3.36 4.48 9.61
C GLY A 288 -3.14 5.56 10.68
N ILE A 289 -2.57 6.69 10.29
CA ILE A 289 -2.37 7.85 11.18
C ILE A 289 -3.40 8.96 10.97
N TRP A 290 -4.19 8.85 9.89
CA TRP A 290 -5.26 9.76 9.50
C TRP A 290 -6.14 9.05 8.46
N GLY A 291 -7.39 9.45 8.31
CA GLY A 291 -8.26 8.92 7.26
C GLY A 291 -9.73 9.20 7.49
N PHE A 292 -10.57 8.55 6.69
CA PHE A 292 -12.02 8.55 6.88
C PHE A 292 -12.62 7.25 6.32
N HIS A 293 -13.86 6.96 6.73
CA HIS A 293 -14.64 5.85 6.18
C HIS A 293 -16.10 6.26 6.06
N GLY A 294 -16.77 5.88 4.97
CA GLY A 294 -18.14 6.29 4.70
C GLY A 294 -18.30 7.81 4.78
N ASP A 295 -19.35 8.26 5.47
CA ASP A 295 -19.69 9.69 5.60
C ASP A 295 -19.02 10.37 6.81
N HIS A 296 -18.18 9.67 7.56
CA HIS A 296 -17.49 10.24 8.72
C HIS A 296 -16.42 11.23 8.30
N GLU A 297 -16.33 12.36 9.00
CA GLU A 297 -15.28 13.36 8.74
C GLU A 297 -13.87 12.78 8.94
N PRO A 298 -12.86 13.30 8.20
CA PRO A 298 -11.47 12.91 8.37
C PRO A 298 -10.95 13.10 9.80
N HIS A 299 -10.29 12.07 10.33
CA HIS A 299 -9.80 11.98 11.70
C HIS A 299 -8.43 11.29 11.80
#